data_AF-A0A839JDX1-F1
#
_entry.id   AF-A0A839JDX1-F1
#
_cell.length_a   1.000
_cell.length_b   1.000
_cell.length_c   1.000
_cell.angle_alpha   90.00
_cell.angle_beta   90.00
_cell.angle_gamma   90.00
#
_symmetry.space_group_name_H-M   'P 1'
#
loop_
_entity.id
_entity.type
_entity.pdbx_description
1 polymer ?
#
loop_
_entity_poly.entity_id
_entity_poly.type
_entity_poly.pdbx_seq_one_letter_code
_entity_poly.pdbx_strand_id
1 'polypeptide(L)'
;MTTSPFDADRPPEPPRDGRRRRRRAGRRGDPNATVPDAEFRSYYGRPIVKQAPWGHEIAYYLFLGGLAAGSGLVGAGAHLTGRPTLRRNARLGALASVGLGGVALIADLGRPERALNMMRTAKADPPRRLV
;
A
#
# COMPACT_ATOMS: atom_id res chain seq x y z
N MET A 1 0.57 28.82 -21.74
CA MET A 1 1.40 27.67 -22.11
C MET A 1 2.44 27.52 -21.02
N THR A 2 2.31 26.52 -20.14
CA THR A 2 3.27 26.26 -19.07
C THR A 2 4.35 25.36 -19.64
N THR A 3 5.50 25.93 -20.00
CA THR A 3 6.68 25.19 -20.48
C THR A 3 7.34 24.50 -19.28
N SER A 4 7.14 23.20 -19.18
CA SER A 4 7.83 22.37 -18.19
C SER A 4 9.25 22.08 -18.70
N PRO A 5 10.29 22.12 -17.87
CA PRO A 5 11.67 21.79 -18.27
C PRO A 5 11.82 20.37 -18.87
N PHE A 6 10.83 19.50 -18.68
CA PHE A 6 10.77 18.16 -19.26
C PHE A 6 10.21 18.11 -20.70
N ASP A 7 9.71 19.22 -21.25
CA ASP A 7 9.22 19.26 -22.64
C ASP A 7 10.38 19.28 -23.68
N ALA A 8 11.63 19.40 -23.24
CA ALA A 8 12.82 19.44 -24.10
C ALA A 8 13.08 18.12 -24.85
N ASP A 9 12.68 16.99 -24.27
CA ASP A 9 12.88 15.65 -24.86
C ASP A 9 11.73 15.22 -25.79
N ARG A 10 10.74 16.10 -26.00
CA ARG A 10 9.57 15.77 -26.80
C ARG A 10 9.97 15.76 -28.29
N PRO A 11 9.79 14.64 -29.01
CA PRO A 11 10.03 14.61 -30.45
C PRO A 11 9.13 15.63 -31.16
N PRO A 12 9.61 16.25 -32.25
CA PRO A 12 8.84 17.27 -32.98
C PRO A 12 7.49 16.70 -33.42
N GLU A 13 6.39 17.43 -33.14
CA GLU A 13 5.07 16.98 -33.54
C GLU A 13 5.00 16.85 -35.06
N PRO A 14 4.62 15.68 -35.62
CA PRO A 14 4.49 15.53 -37.05
C PRO A 14 3.42 16.50 -37.58
N PRO A 15 3.59 17.05 -38.79
CA PRO A 15 2.65 18.03 -39.35
C PRO A 15 1.24 17.42 -39.38
N ARG A 16 0.33 18.02 -38.61
CA ARG A 16 -1.06 17.59 -38.53
C ARG A 16 -1.73 17.85 -39.87
N ASP A 17 -1.89 16.80 -40.68
CA ASP A 17 -2.65 16.87 -41.94
C ASP A 17 -4.08 17.35 -41.66
N GLY A 18 -4.36 18.59 -42.07
CA GLY A 18 -5.64 19.28 -41.89
C GLY A 18 -6.81 18.60 -42.59
N ARG A 19 -6.57 17.60 -43.47
CA ARG A 19 -7.62 16.86 -44.16
C ARG A 19 -8.47 15.99 -43.24
N ARG A 20 -7.95 15.49 -42.11
CA ARG A 20 -8.73 14.64 -41.18
C ARG A 20 -9.76 15.42 -40.35
N ARG A 21 -9.55 16.71 -40.09
CA ARG A 21 -10.50 17.54 -39.31
C ARG A 21 -11.82 17.76 -40.05
N ARG A 22 -11.79 17.89 -41.39
CA ARG A 22 -13.02 18.13 -42.17
C ARG A 22 -13.95 16.91 -42.25
N ARG A 23 -13.42 15.68 -42.17
CA ARG A 23 -14.26 14.46 -42.18
C ARG A 23 -14.95 14.15 -40.83
N ARG A 24 -14.46 14.70 -39.71
CA ARG A 24 -15.02 14.44 -38.37
C ARG A 24 -16.10 15.44 -37.94
N ALA A 25 -16.17 16.61 -38.58
CA ALA A 25 -17.18 17.62 -38.29
C ALA A 25 -18.62 17.23 -38.72
N GLY A 26 -18.77 16.15 -39.52
CA GLY A 26 -20.07 15.66 -39.97
C GLY A 26 -20.71 14.57 -39.09
N ARG A 27 -20.07 14.15 -37.99
CA ARG A 27 -20.60 13.08 -37.10
C ARG A 27 -21.07 13.66 -35.77
N ARG A 28 -21.94 14.67 -35.85
CA ARG A 28 -22.61 15.26 -34.69
C ARG A 28 -23.88 14.44 -34.43
N GLY A 29 -23.80 13.55 -33.44
CA GLY A 29 -24.94 12.78 -32.92
C GLY A 29 -25.25 11.50 -33.70
N ASP A 30 -24.54 10.41 -33.39
CA ASP A 30 -24.97 9.05 -33.76
C ASP A 30 -25.89 8.55 -32.63
N PRO A 31 -27.22 8.45 -32.83
CA PRO A 31 -28.16 8.03 -31.78
C PRO A 31 -27.98 6.57 -31.34
N ASN A 32 -27.16 5.78 -32.06
CA ASN A 32 -26.80 4.40 -31.72
C ASN A 32 -25.44 4.26 -31.01
N ALA A 33 -24.82 5.37 -30.59
CA ALA A 33 -23.58 5.31 -29.83
C ALA A 33 -23.82 4.64 -28.46
N THR A 34 -23.45 3.37 -28.34
CA THR A 34 -23.60 2.56 -27.12
C THR A 34 -22.59 2.93 -26.02
N VAL A 35 -21.68 3.86 -26.32
CA VAL A 35 -20.62 4.31 -25.42
C VAL A 35 -20.75 5.82 -25.24
N PRO A 36 -20.88 6.32 -23.99
CA PRO A 36 -20.91 7.76 -23.70
C PRO A 36 -19.67 8.48 -24.25
N ASP A 37 -19.83 9.75 -24.64
CA ASP A 37 -18.73 10.60 -25.05
C ASP A 37 -17.63 10.65 -23.97
N ALA A 38 -16.37 10.40 -24.38
CA ALA A 38 -15.26 10.32 -23.44
C ALA A 38 -14.99 11.68 -22.77
N GLU A 39 -15.23 11.77 -21.46
CA GLU A 39 -14.81 12.91 -20.63
C GLU A 39 -13.30 12.87 -20.40
N PHE A 40 -12.55 13.77 -21.03
CA PHE A 40 -11.11 13.92 -20.79
C PHE A 40 -10.85 14.66 -19.46
N ARG A 41 -10.79 13.92 -18.35
CA ARG A 41 -10.35 14.48 -17.06
C ARG A 41 -8.81 14.58 -17.01
N SER A 42 -8.32 15.74 -16.61
CA SER A 42 -6.89 16.05 -16.43
C SER A 42 -6.16 14.96 -15.62
N TYR A 43 -5.07 14.45 -16.18
CA TYR A 43 -4.11 13.53 -15.54
C TYR A 43 -3.46 14.13 -14.28
N TYR A 44 -3.35 15.46 -14.22
CA TYR A 44 -2.67 16.20 -13.14
C TYR A 44 -3.57 16.53 -11.94
N GLY A 45 -4.86 16.17 -11.98
CA GLY A 45 -5.81 16.44 -10.89
C GLY A 45 -5.98 15.28 -9.90
N ARG A 46 -5.22 14.19 -10.05
CA ARG A 46 -5.31 13.00 -9.19
C ARG A 46 -3.97 12.72 -8.52
N PRO A 47 -3.97 12.32 -7.24
CA PRO A 47 -2.76 11.83 -6.59
C PRO A 47 -2.11 10.72 -7.43
N ILE A 48 -0.81 10.87 -7.71
CA ILE A 48 -0.02 9.87 -8.46
C ILE A 48 0.02 8.55 -7.69
N VAL A 49 -0.08 8.62 -6.36
CA VAL A 49 -0.07 7.46 -5.46
C VAL A 49 -1.46 7.31 -4.85
N LYS A 50 -1.96 6.07 -4.83
CA LYS A 50 -3.20 5.70 -4.13
C LYS A 50 -3.03 6.00 -2.64
N GLN A 51 -4.02 6.61 -2.02
CA GLN A 51 -4.01 6.79 -0.56
C GLN A 51 -3.84 5.44 0.13
N ALA A 52 -3.00 5.44 1.16
CA ALA A 52 -2.75 4.23 1.93
C ALA A 52 -4.07 3.81 2.59
N PRO A 53 -4.57 2.59 2.32
CA PRO A 53 -5.90 2.15 2.74
C PRO A 53 -5.96 1.71 4.21
N TRP A 54 -4.87 1.86 4.95
CA TRP A 54 -4.72 1.40 6.33
C TRP A 54 -5.53 2.24 7.34
N GLY A 55 -6.20 1.57 8.26
CA GLY A 55 -6.84 2.18 9.42
C GLY A 55 -5.89 2.34 10.61
N HIS A 56 -6.43 2.76 11.75
CA HIS A 56 -5.67 2.91 13.01
C HIS A 56 -5.18 1.55 13.56
N GLU A 57 -5.83 0.47 13.15
CA GLU A 57 -5.53 -0.91 13.51
C GLU A 57 -4.09 -1.29 13.16
N ILE A 58 -3.59 -0.86 11.99
CA ILE A 58 -2.22 -1.12 11.58
C ILE A 58 -1.22 -0.32 12.43
N ALA A 59 -1.55 0.90 12.83
CA ALA A 59 -0.71 1.66 13.74
C ALA A 59 -0.59 0.96 15.10
N TYR A 60 -1.71 0.45 15.64
CA TYR A 60 -1.71 -0.36 16.86
C TYR A 60 -0.90 -1.64 16.69
N TYR A 61 -1.08 -2.36 15.59
CA TYR A 61 -0.32 -3.58 15.30
C TYR A 61 1.19 -3.32 15.29
N LEU A 62 1.65 -2.27 14.58
CA LEU A 62 3.06 -1.91 14.50
C LEU A 62 3.62 -1.50 15.87
N PHE A 63 2.87 -0.69 16.62
CA PHE A 63 3.26 -0.28 17.96
C PHE A 63 3.40 -1.48 18.91
N LEU A 64 2.39 -2.36 18.92
CA LEU A 64 2.37 -3.55 19.75
C LEU A 64 3.46 -4.56 19.36
N GLY A 65 3.77 -4.66 18.06
CA GLY A 65 4.91 -5.42 17.57
C GLY A 65 6.24 -4.89 18.12
N GLY A 66 6.43 -3.57 18.11
CA GLY A 66 7.59 -2.92 18.72
C GLY A 66 7.67 -3.13 20.23
N LEU A 67 6.54 -3.00 20.94
CA LEU A 67 6.45 -3.21 22.38
C LEU A 67 6.78 -4.67 22.75
N ALA A 68 6.32 -5.63 21.95
CA ALA A 68 6.65 -7.04 22.13
C ALA A 68 8.14 -7.31 21.96
N ALA A 69 8.76 -6.77 20.89
CA ALA A 69 10.19 -6.92 20.63
C ALA A 69 11.05 -6.28 21.73
N GLY A 70 10.71 -5.04 22.14
CA GLY A 70 11.39 -4.34 23.24
C GLY A 70 11.28 -5.10 24.57
N SER A 71 10.09 -5.61 24.88
CA SER A 71 9.89 -6.47 26.06
C SER A 71 10.73 -7.75 25.99
N GLY A 72 10.87 -8.35 24.80
CA GLY A 72 11.74 -9.50 24.57
C GLY A 72 13.22 -9.20 24.88
N LEU A 73 13.73 -8.06 24.39
CA LEU A 73 15.10 -7.61 24.65
C LEU A 73 15.35 -7.36 26.15
N VAL A 74 14.40 -6.72 26.83
CA VAL A 74 14.47 -6.54 28.29
C VAL A 74 14.47 -7.89 29.01
N GLY A 75 13.64 -8.84 28.56
CA GLY A 75 13.61 -10.19 29.10
C GLY A 75 14.93 -10.95 28.89
N ALA A 76 15.57 -10.78 27.73
CA ALA A 76 16.88 -11.36 27.44
C ALA A 76 17.97 -10.76 28.33
N GLY A 77 18.03 -9.43 28.47
CA GLY A 77 18.94 -8.77 29.40
C GLY A 77 18.70 -9.16 30.86
N ALA A 78 17.44 -9.31 31.28
CA ALA A 78 17.07 -9.80 32.60
C ALA A 78 17.52 -11.26 32.83
N HIS A 79 17.52 -12.08 31.78
CA HIS A 79 18.04 -13.45 31.86
C HIS A 79 19.55 -13.47 32.07
N LEU A 80 20.29 -12.67 31.30
CA LEU A 80 21.76 -12.57 31.40
C LEU A 80 22.21 -11.99 32.75
N THR A 81 21.44 -11.06 33.31
CA THR A 81 21.73 -10.41 34.60
C THR A 81 21.18 -11.16 35.82
N GLY A 82 20.56 -12.34 35.63
CA GLY A 82 20.02 -13.14 36.74
C GLY A 82 18.83 -12.50 37.47
N ARG A 83 17.99 -11.70 36.79
CA ARG A 83 16.84 -10.99 37.36
C ARG A 83 15.51 -11.69 37.03
N PRO A 84 15.03 -12.66 37.84
CA PRO A 84 13.90 -13.52 37.48
C PRO A 84 12.55 -12.78 37.43
N THR A 85 12.32 -11.82 38.33
CA THR A 85 11.09 -11.01 38.37
C THR A 85 10.95 -10.13 37.12
N LEU A 86 12.03 -9.44 36.76
CA LEU A 86 12.09 -8.62 35.56
C LEU A 86 11.90 -9.46 34.30
N ARG A 87 12.52 -10.64 34.22
CA ARG A 87 12.34 -11.59 33.12
C ARG A 87 10.88 -12.02 32.97
N ARG A 88 10.20 -12.32 34.09
CA ARG A 88 8.79 -12.72 34.09
C ARG A 88 7.89 -11.58 33.60
N ASN A 89 8.06 -10.37 34.13
CA ASN A 89 7.26 -9.22 33.74
C ASN A 89 7.46 -8.85 32.27
N ALA A 90 8.71 -8.89 31.80
CA ALA A 90 9.04 -8.67 30.39
C ALA A 90 8.39 -9.71 29.46
N ARG A 91 8.38 -10.99 29.84
CA ARG A 91 7.67 -12.03 29.08
C ARG A 91 6.16 -11.82 29.06
N LEU A 92 5.56 -11.44 30.19
CA LEU A 92 4.12 -11.15 30.24
C LEU A 92 3.77 -9.95 29.37
N GLY A 93 4.58 -8.88 29.41
CA GLY A 93 4.42 -7.72 28.53
C GLY A 93 4.53 -8.08 27.05
N ALA A 94 5.51 -8.93 26.70
CA ALA A 94 5.65 -9.42 25.33
C ALA A 94 4.43 -10.24 24.88
N LEU A 95 3.95 -11.17 25.71
CA LEU A 95 2.78 -12.00 25.41
C LEU A 95 1.50 -11.17 25.26
N ALA A 96 1.27 -10.20 26.16
CA ALA A 96 0.13 -9.30 26.09
C ALA A 96 0.18 -8.45 24.82
N SER A 97 1.36 -7.92 24.47
CA SER A 97 1.55 -7.09 23.27
C SER A 97 1.30 -7.88 21.99
N VAL A 98 1.83 -9.10 21.88
CA VAL A 98 1.57 -9.98 20.72
C VAL A 98 0.08 -10.34 20.63
N GLY A 99 -0.56 -10.66 21.75
CA GLY A 99 -1.98 -10.98 21.79
C GLY A 99 -2.85 -9.83 21.28
N LEU A 100 -2.66 -8.63 21.84
CA LEU A 100 -3.37 -7.42 21.41
C LEU A 100 -3.07 -7.05 19.95
N GLY A 101 -1.81 -7.19 19.51
CA GLY A 101 -1.42 -6.93 18.12
C GLY A 101 -2.10 -7.90 17.16
N GLY A 102 -2.20 -9.17 17.53
CA GLY A 102 -2.94 -10.18 16.77
C GLY A 102 -4.42 -9.83 16.63
N VAL A 103 -5.07 -9.36 17.70
CA VAL A 103 -6.47 -8.91 17.63
C VAL A 103 -6.63 -7.70 16.71
N ALA A 104 -5.75 -6.70 16.82
CA ALA A 104 -5.77 -5.53 15.94
C ALA A 104 -5.59 -5.91 14.47
N LEU A 105 -4.71 -6.88 14.16
CA LEU A 105 -4.52 -7.39 12.82
C LEU A 105 -5.75 -8.14 12.29
N ILE A 106 -6.39 -8.97 13.12
CA ILE A 106 -7.62 -9.67 12.74
C ILE A 106 -8.75 -8.66 12.45
N ALA A 107 -8.83 -7.58 13.23
CA ALA A 107 -9.78 -6.50 13.01
C ALA A 107 -9.52 -5.76 11.68
N ASP A 108 -8.26 -5.44 11.38
CA ASP A 108 -7.85 -4.84 10.09
C ASP A 108 -8.20 -5.72 8.89
N LEU A 109 -8.04 -7.04 9.03
CA LEU A 109 -8.37 -8.01 7.97
C LEU A 109 -9.89 -8.16 7.73
N GLY A 110 -10.73 -7.77 8.70
CA GLY A 110 -12.20 -7.82 8.68
C GLY A 110 -12.82 -9.22 8.63
N ARG A 111 -12.03 -10.27 8.36
CA ARG A 111 -12.44 -11.68 8.36
C ARG A 111 -11.36 -12.58 8.97
N PRO A 112 -11.61 -13.23 10.11
CA PRO A 112 -10.61 -14.02 10.83
C PRO A 112 -10.12 -15.23 10.02
N GLU A 113 -10.93 -15.76 9.10
CA GLU A 113 -10.57 -16.89 8.24
C GLU A 113 -9.39 -16.56 7.32
N ARG A 114 -9.19 -15.27 6.99
CA ARG A 114 -8.05 -14.82 6.16
C ARG A 114 -6.72 -14.99 6.90
N ALA A 115 -6.67 -14.73 8.20
CA ALA A 115 -5.46 -14.95 8.99
C ALA A 115 -5.07 -16.44 9.01
N LEU A 116 -6.05 -17.33 9.18
CA LEU A 116 -5.84 -18.79 9.09
C LEU A 116 -5.35 -19.22 7.71
N ASN A 117 -5.93 -18.65 6.64
CA ASN A 117 -5.52 -18.95 5.28
C ASN A 117 -4.11 -18.41 4.93
N MET A 118 -3.71 -17.28 5.51
CA MET A 118 -2.35 -16.75 5.38
C MET A 118 -1.33 -17.65 6.08
N MET A 119 -1.62 -18.16 7.29
CA MET A 119 -0.71 -19.09 7.99
C MET A 119 -0.51 -20.42 7.26
N ARG A 120 -1.47 -20.83 6.41
CA ARG A 120 -1.37 -22.05 5.60
C ARG A 120 -0.51 -21.88 4.35
N THR A 121 -0.25 -20.65 3.91
CA THR A 121 0.43 -20.37 2.65
C THR A 121 1.77 -19.68 2.89
N ALA A 122 2.80 -20.47 3.14
CA ALA A 122 4.18 -19.98 3.17
C ALA A 122 4.68 -19.80 1.73
N LYS A 123 4.56 -18.57 1.20
CA LYS A 123 5.23 -18.18 -0.04
C LYS A 123 6.65 -17.73 0.29
N ALA A 124 7.62 -18.62 0.07
CA ALA A 124 9.00 -18.21 -0.02
C ALA A 124 9.23 -17.60 -1.40
N ASP A 125 9.27 -16.27 -1.48
CA ASP A 125 9.74 -15.63 -2.71
C ASP A 125 11.21 -16.00 -2.91
N PRO A 126 11.60 -16.52 -4.09
CA PRO A 126 12.99 -16.84 -4.36
C PRO A 126 13.84 -15.56 -4.26
N PRO A 127 15.08 -15.65 -3.76
CA PRO A 127 15.94 -14.48 -3.60
C PRO A 127 16.13 -13.81 -4.95
N ARG A 128 15.79 -12.52 -5.05
CA ARG A 128 16.18 -11.72 -6.22
C ARG A 128 17.70 -11.63 -6.23
N ARG A 129 18.34 -12.31 -7.17
CA ARG A 129 19.74 -12.07 -7.51
C ARG A 129 19.87 -10.61 -7.91
N LEU A 130 20.59 -9.83 -7.11
CA LEU A 130 21.18 -8.58 -7.58
C LEU A 130 22.25 -8.99 -8.61
N VAL A 131 22.06 -8.57 -9.85
CA VAL A 131 23.08 -8.61 -10.91
C VAL A 131 23.82 -7.28 -10.87
#